data_AF-A0A316RDS4-F1
#
_entry.id   AF-A0A316RDS4-F1
#
_cell.length_a   1.000
_cell.length_b   1.000
_cell.length_c   1.000
_cell.angle_alpha   90.00
_cell.angle_beta   90.00
_cell.angle_gamma   90.00
#
_symmetry.space_group_name_H-M   'P 1'
#
loop_
_entity.id
_entity.type
_entity.pdbx_description
1 polymer ?
#
loop_
_entity_poly.entity_id
_entity_poly.type
_entity_poly.pdbx_seq_one_letter_code
_entity_poly.pdbx_strand_id
1 'polypeptide(L)'
;MNPLSSILLAATGIEADRSATFTSTVVIAGIVIVLGILVLLIFVFKAFGAIVHGAETRGKKKKLKAMESQVTVASAPSAPAVKAAPAAPAPVVDSGIPGEVVAVIAAAVAASEGPGAVVQSVRRVRPNPVGVRNPWAAAAVAENTRPF
;
A
#
# COMPACT_ATOMS: atom_id res chain seq x y z
N MET A 1 27.67 -69.35 0.47
CA MET A 1 26.62 -68.36 0.11
C MET A 1 27.29 -67.00 0.14
N ASN A 2 27.35 -66.31 -0.99
CA ASN A 2 28.14 -65.09 -1.12
C ASN A 2 27.44 -63.93 -0.39
N PRO A 3 28.14 -63.13 0.44
CA PRO A 3 27.54 -62.01 1.16
C PRO A 3 26.97 -60.94 0.21
N LEU A 4 27.54 -60.85 -1.00
CA LEU A 4 27.06 -59.97 -2.06
C LEU A 4 25.67 -60.33 -2.57
N SER A 5 25.31 -61.63 -2.61
CA SER A 5 23.98 -62.07 -3.04
C SER A 5 22.89 -61.70 -2.01
N SER A 6 23.26 -61.60 -0.73
CA SER A 6 22.33 -61.22 0.35
C SER A 6 22.07 -59.71 0.34
N ILE A 7 23.11 -58.91 0.07
CA ILE A 7 23.00 -57.45 -0.10
C ILE A 7 22.22 -57.11 -1.37
N LEU A 8 22.46 -57.82 -2.48
CA LEU A 8 21.73 -57.62 -3.73
C LEU A 8 20.24 -57.94 -3.55
N LEU A 9 19.91 -59.02 -2.83
CA LEU A 9 18.53 -59.41 -2.53
C LEU A 9 17.82 -58.44 -1.56
N ALA A 10 18.57 -57.86 -0.61
CA ALA A 10 18.06 -56.82 0.29
C ALA A 10 17.82 -55.47 -0.44
N ALA A 11 18.66 -55.12 -1.41
CA ALA A 11 18.52 -53.90 -2.20
C ALA A 11 17.38 -53.97 -3.23
N THR A 12 17.03 -55.17 -3.71
CA THR A 12 15.90 -55.39 -4.64
C THR A 12 14.52 -55.32 -3.97
N GLY A 13 14.46 -55.18 -2.64
CA GLY A 13 13.21 -55.18 -1.86
C GLY A 13 12.65 -53.80 -1.49
N ILE A 14 13.29 -52.69 -1.90
CA ILE A 14 12.73 -51.35 -1.67
C ILE A 14 11.73 -51.04 -2.79
N GLU A 15 10.55 -51.63 -2.67
CA GLU A 15 9.40 -51.28 -3.49
C GLU A 15 8.86 -49.93 -2.97
N ALA A 16 8.96 -48.89 -3.80
CA ALA A 16 8.42 -47.58 -3.43
C ALA A 16 6.90 -47.70 -3.32
N ASP A 17 6.38 -47.65 -2.09
CA ASP A 17 4.94 -47.64 -1.88
C ASP A 17 4.36 -46.36 -2.49
N ARG A 18 3.78 -46.52 -3.69
CA ARG A 18 3.08 -45.46 -4.42
C ARG A 18 1.58 -45.51 -4.16
N SER A 19 1.15 -46.09 -3.05
CA SER A 19 -0.24 -46.05 -2.64
C SER A 19 -0.77 -44.61 -2.67
N ALA A 20 -1.99 -44.46 -3.18
CA ALA A 20 -2.65 -43.15 -3.27
C ALA A 20 -2.80 -42.51 -1.88
N THR A 21 -2.93 -43.33 -0.83
CA THR A 21 -2.97 -42.93 0.57
C THR A 21 -1.65 -42.37 1.06
N PHE A 22 -0.52 -43.00 0.74
CA PHE A 22 0.80 -42.49 1.10
C PHE A 22 1.09 -41.16 0.37
N THR A 23 0.84 -41.13 -0.94
CA THR A 23 1.06 -39.94 -1.77
C THR A 23 0.19 -38.77 -1.32
N SER A 24 -1.11 -38.98 -1.07
CA SER A 24 -2.01 -37.93 -0.60
C SER A 24 -1.60 -37.39 0.77
N THR A 25 -1.19 -38.25 1.70
CA THR A 25 -0.74 -37.83 3.02
C THR A 25 0.50 -36.94 2.94
N VAL A 26 1.50 -37.32 2.13
CA VAL A 26 2.72 -36.51 1.93
C VAL A 26 2.39 -35.17 1.30
N VAL A 27 1.50 -35.13 0.30
CA VAL A 27 1.08 -33.88 -0.36
C VAL A 27 0.36 -32.96 0.63
N ILE A 28 -0.60 -33.50 1.40
CA ILE A 28 -1.34 -32.72 2.40
C ILE A 28 -0.39 -32.20 3.48
N ALA A 29 0.50 -33.05 4.00
CA ALA A 29 1.50 -32.66 4.99
C ALA A 29 2.43 -31.56 4.43
N GLY A 30 2.86 -31.69 3.18
CA GLY A 30 3.67 -30.66 2.50
C GLY A 30 2.96 -29.32 2.42
N ILE A 31 1.69 -29.29 1.99
CA ILE A 31 0.89 -28.06 1.93
C ILE A 31 0.75 -27.42 3.32
N VAL A 32 0.45 -28.23 4.34
CA VAL A 32 0.29 -27.75 5.72
C VAL A 32 1.61 -27.18 6.27
N ILE A 33 2.73 -27.87 6.04
CA ILE A 33 4.05 -27.42 6.49
C ILE A 33 4.45 -26.11 5.78
N VAL A 34 4.25 -26.01 4.46
CA VAL A 34 4.56 -24.80 3.68
C VAL A 34 3.71 -23.61 4.17
N LEU A 35 2.40 -23.81 4.35
CA LEU A 35 1.51 -22.77 4.87
C LEU A 35 1.90 -22.37 6.31
N GLY A 36 2.20 -23.37 7.16
CA GLY A 36 2.61 -23.16 8.55
C GLY A 36 3.89 -22.34 8.67
N ILE A 37 4.92 -22.67 7.86
CA ILE A 37 6.17 -21.91 7.81
C ILE A 37 5.90 -20.48 7.34
N LEU A 38 5.06 -20.28 6.31
CA LEU A 38 4.76 -18.94 5.82
C LEU A 38 4.11 -18.07 6.91
N VAL A 39 3.13 -18.62 7.64
CA VAL A 39 2.49 -17.93 8.78
C VAL A 39 3.48 -17.67 9.91
N LEU A 40 4.35 -18.64 10.23
CA LEU A 40 5.39 -18.49 11.25
C LEU A 40 6.34 -17.34 10.91
N LEU A 41 6.82 -17.27 9.66
CA LEU A 41 7.67 -16.20 9.18
C LEU A 41 6.96 -14.84 9.29
N ILE A 42 5.70 -14.75 8.87
CA ILE A 42 4.90 -13.53 8.98
C ILE A 42 4.78 -13.10 10.45
N PHE A 43 4.53 -14.02 11.38
CA PHE A 43 4.42 -13.71 12.81
C PHE A 43 5.73 -13.13 13.37
N VAL A 44 6.86 -13.73 13.02
CA VAL A 44 8.20 -13.25 13.41
C VAL A 44 8.47 -11.87 12.82
N PHE A 45 8.16 -11.66 11.53
CA PHE A 45 8.25 -10.33 10.91
C PHE A 45 7.32 -9.31 11.55
N LYS A 46 6.12 -9.70 12.02
CA LYS A 46 5.23 -8.80 12.77
C LYS A 46 5.81 -8.44 14.13
N ALA A 47 6.44 -9.39 14.83
CA ALA A 47 7.09 -9.12 16.11
C ALA A 47 8.26 -8.14 15.93
N PHE A 48 9.17 -8.41 14.97
CA PHE A 48 10.24 -7.47 14.64
C PHE A 48 9.71 -6.14 14.12
N GLY A 49 8.66 -6.17 13.29
CA GLY A 49 7.98 -4.99 12.79
C GLY A 49 7.44 -4.12 13.93
N ALA A 50 6.78 -4.72 14.93
CA ALA A 50 6.27 -4.01 16.10
C ALA A 50 7.39 -3.45 16.99
N ILE A 51 8.48 -4.19 17.16
CA ILE A 51 9.65 -3.75 17.95
C ILE A 51 10.35 -2.57 17.25
N VAL A 52 10.55 -2.64 15.93
CA VAL A 52 11.14 -1.56 15.12
C VAL A 52 10.20 -0.35 15.04
N HIS A 53 8.88 -0.56 14.97
CA HIS A 53 7.89 0.53 15.05
C HIS A 53 7.88 1.20 16.44
N GLY A 54 8.17 0.46 17.50
CA GLY A 54 8.37 1.00 18.85
C GLY A 54 9.57 1.96 18.95
N ALA A 55 10.63 1.69 18.20
CA ALA A 55 11.81 2.57 18.13
C ALA A 55 11.50 3.88 17.37
N GLU A 56 10.73 3.82 16.29
CA GLU A 56 10.37 5.00 15.49
C GLU A 56 9.36 5.93 16.19
N THR A 57 8.42 5.35 16.96
CA THR A 57 7.42 6.12 17.71
C THR A 57 7.98 6.79 18.97
N ARG A 58 9.06 6.27 19.58
CA ARG A 58 9.78 6.96 20.67
C ARG A 58 10.59 8.17 20.19
N GLY A 59 11.09 8.16 18.95
CA GLY A 59 11.79 9.30 18.34
C GLY A 59 10.88 10.50 18.04
N LYS A 60 9.63 10.24 17.62
CA LYS A 60 8.66 11.31 17.29
C LYS A 60 8.03 11.98 18.53
N LYS A 61 7.88 11.25 19.65
CA LYS A 61 7.33 11.80 20.90
C LYS A 61 8.27 12.77 21.62
N LYS A 62 9.59 12.67 21.42
CA LYS A 62 10.57 13.64 21.97
C LYS A 62 10.59 14.98 21.20
N LYS A 63 10.21 15.00 19.92
CA LYS A 63 10.14 16.24 19.13
C LYS A 63 8.83 17.02 19.30
N LEU A 64 7.70 16.39 19.62
CA LEU A 64 6.45 17.12 19.88
C LEU A 64 6.42 17.82 21.25
N LYS A 65 6.93 17.20 22.33
CA LYS A 65 6.96 17.83 23.66
C LYS A 65 7.90 19.03 23.77
N ALA A 66 8.89 19.16 22.88
CA ALA A 66 9.79 20.33 22.88
C ALA A 66 9.20 21.55 22.14
N MET A 67 8.17 21.34 21.31
CA MET A 67 7.57 22.40 20.49
C MET A 67 6.25 22.93 21.08
N GLU A 68 5.60 22.19 21.98
CA GLU A 68 4.36 22.63 22.65
C GLU A 68 4.61 23.55 23.86
N SER A 69 5.79 23.51 24.50
CA SER A 69 6.11 24.39 25.64
C SER A 69 6.63 25.78 25.26
N GLN A 70 6.81 26.10 23.97
CA GLN A 70 7.29 27.43 23.54
C GLN A 70 6.22 28.30 22.88
N VAL A 71 5.00 27.79 22.64
CA VAL A 71 3.95 28.53 21.90
C VAL A 71 2.75 28.94 22.78
N THR A 72 2.74 28.63 24.08
CA THR A 72 1.55 28.83 24.94
C THR A 72 1.63 29.93 26.01
N VAL A 73 2.67 30.78 26.06
CA VAL A 73 2.71 31.89 27.06
C VAL A 73 2.70 33.30 26.45
N ALA A 74 2.73 33.47 25.13
CA ALA A 74 2.65 34.80 24.53
C ALA A 74 1.38 34.96 23.68
N SER A 75 0.43 35.70 24.26
CA SER A 75 -0.63 36.46 23.60
C SER A 75 -2.00 35.78 23.43
N ALA A 76 -2.87 36.00 24.43
CA ALA A 76 -4.25 36.41 24.19
C ALA A 76 -4.28 37.95 24.02
N PRO A 77 -5.32 38.61 23.45
CA PRO A 77 -6.68 38.12 23.19
C PRO A 77 -7.34 38.61 21.86
N SER A 78 -8.60 38.18 21.67
CA SER A 78 -9.73 38.90 21.02
C SER A 78 -10.32 38.27 19.75
N ALA A 79 -11.54 37.74 19.92
CA ALA A 79 -12.58 37.63 18.88
C ALA A 79 -13.11 39.05 18.52
N PRO A 80 -13.82 39.28 17.39
CA PRO A 80 -15.20 38.80 17.23
C PRO A 80 -15.62 38.37 15.79
N ALA A 81 -16.74 37.65 15.75
CA ALA A 81 -17.45 37.10 14.60
C ALA A 81 -18.15 38.14 13.73
N VAL A 82 -18.23 37.95 12.39
CA VAL A 82 -19.34 38.53 11.58
C VAL A 82 -19.60 37.78 10.25
N LYS A 83 -20.85 37.32 10.11
CA LYS A 83 -21.77 37.24 8.95
C LYS A 83 -21.40 36.59 7.60
N ALA A 84 -22.40 35.84 7.12
CA ALA A 84 -22.59 35.30 5.77
C ALA A 84 -23.03 36.36 4.74
N ALA A 85 -22.67 36.15 3.46
CA ALA A 85 -23.35 36.47 2.18
C ALA A 85 -22.32 36.47 1.02
N PRO A 86 -22.67 36.50 -0.29
CA PRO A 86 -23.75 35.87 -1.08
C PRO A 86 -23.22 35.16 -2.37
N ALA A 87 -24.12 34.72 -3.27
CA ALA A 87 -23.94 33.86 -4.45
C ALA A 87 -22.78 34.18 -5.42
N ALA A 88 -22.17 33.10 -5.98
CA ALA A 88 -21.00 33.14 -6.85
C ALA A 88 -21.31 33.52 -8.32
N PRO A 89 -20.52 34.41 -8.95
CA PRO A 89 -20.57 34.66 -10.39
C PRO A 89 -19.94 33.52 -11.21
N ALA A 90 -20.34 33.42 -12.48
CA ALA A 90 -19.88 32.41 -13.44
C ALA A 90 -18.33 32.34 -13.54
N PRO A 91 -17.75 31.13 -13.74
CA PRO A 91 -16.31 30.95 -13.72
C PRO A 91 -15.65 31.70 -14.88
N VAL A 92 -14.87 32.72 -14.54
CA VAL A 92 -13.96 33.40 -15.47
C VAL A 92 -12.87 32.39 -15.84
N VAL A 93 -12.81 32.04 -17.12
CA VAL A 93 -11.73 31.22 -17.67
C VAL A 93 -10.50 32.11 -17.73
N ASP A 94 -9.52 31.81 -16.89
CA ASP A 94 -8.24 32.52 -16.86
C ASP A 94 -7.58 32.39 -18.25
N SER A 95 -7.05 33.50 -18.78
CA SER A 95 -6.66 33.70 -20.19
C SER A 95 -5.43 32.90 -20.66
N GLY A 96 -5.15 31.75 -20.04
CA GLY A 96 -4.00 30.89 -20.30
C GLY A 96 -4.33 29.51 -20.89
N ILE A 97 -5.60 29.13 -21.04
CA ILE A 97 -6.00 27.82 -21.59
C ILE A 97 -6.95 28.02 -22.78
N PRO A 98 -6.58 27.58 -24.00
CA PRO A 98 -7.42 27.75 -25.18
C PRO A 98 -8.76 27.02 -25.03
N GLY A 99 -9.84 27.62 -25.55
CA GLY A 99 -11.18 27.04 -25.49
C GLY A 99 -11.27 25.69 -26.22
N GLU A 100 -10.41 25.47 -27.21
CA GLU A 100 -10.25 24.20 -27.92
C GLU A 100 -9.79 23.09 -26.98
N VAL A 101 -8.84 23.38 -26.09
CA VAL A 101 -8.33 22.41 -25.11
C VAL A 101 -9.41 22.06 -24.11
N VAL A 102 -10.19 23.06 -23.66
CA VAL A 102 -11.33 22.84 -22.76
C VAL A 102 -12.42 22.00 -23.44
N ALA A 103 -12.71 22.24 -24.72
CA ALA A 103 -13.70 21.48 -25.48
C ALA A 103 -13.27 20.02 -25.69
N VAL A 104 -12.00 19.78 -26.01
CA VAL A 104 -11.44 18.42 -26.14
C VAL A 104 -11.49 17.67 -24.81
N ILE A 105 -11.12 18.32 -23.70
CA ILE A 105 -11.20 17.72 -22.36
C ILE A 105 -12.66 17.42 -22.00
N ALA A 106 -13.59 18.36 -22.23
CA ALA A 106 -15.00 18.16 -21.95
C ALA A 106 -15.62 17.02 -22.77
N ALA A 107 -15.25 16.90 -24.06
CA ALA A 107 -15.66 15.80 -24.91
C ALA A 107 -15.10 14.45 -24.43
N ALA A 108 -13.82 14.41 -24.01
CA ALA A 108 -13.22 13.20 -23.45
C ALA A 108 -13.87 12.77 -22.13
N VAL A 109 -14.22 13.73 -21.26
CA VAL A 109 -14.95 13.46 -20.01
C VAL A 109 -16.36 12.96 -20.32
N ALA A 110 -17.08 13.59 -21.25
CA ALA A 110 -18.40 13.14 -21.67
C ALA A 110 -18.38 11.73 -22.29
N ALA A 111 -17.34 11.38 -23.04
CA ALA A 111 -17.15 10.03 -23.56
C ALA A 111 -16.79 9.00 -22.47
N SER A 112 -16.13 9.43 -21.39
CA SER A 112 -15.68 8.54 -20.30
C SER A 112 -16.74 8.32 -19.22
N GLU A 113 -17.48 9.38 -18.84
CA GLU A 113 -18.46 9.36 -17.75
C GLU A 113 -19.91 9.18 -18.27
N GLY A 114 -20.12 9.35 -19.57
CA GLY A 114 -21.42 9.20 -20.22
C GLY A 114 -22.29 10.47 -20.18
N PRO A 115 -23.48 10.44 -20.83
CA PRO A 115 -24.37 11.59 -20.90
C PRO A 115 -24.89 11.97 -19.51
N GLY A 116 -24.63 13.20 -19.06
CA GLY A 116 -25.15 13.74 -17.79
C GLY A 116 -24.15 13.85 -16.64
N ALA A 117 -22.85 13.70 -16.91
CA ALA A 117 -21.80 13.98 -15.93
C ALA A 117 -21.88 15.40 -15.38
N VAL A 118 -21.92 15.53 -14.04
CA VAL A 118 -21.93 16.82 -13.32
C VAL A 118 -20.72 16.88 -12.39
N VAL A 119 -19.95 17.95 -12.49
CA VAL A 119 -18.83 18.22 -11.58
C VAL A 119 -19.37 18.54 -10.19
N GLN A 120 -19.27 17.60 -9.24
CA GLN A 120 -19.72 17.82 -7.86
C GLN A 120 -18.77 18.70 -7.04
N SER A 121 -17.46 18.55 -7.24
CA SER A 121 -16.48 19.37 -6.55
C SER A 121 -15.16 19.41 -7.31
N VAL A 122 -14.50 20.56 -7.28
CA VAL A 122 -13.12 20.71 -7.77
C VAL A 122 -12.24 20.94 -6.55
N ARG A 123 -11.43 19.93 -6.21
CA ARG A 123 -10.46 20.06 -5.13
C ARG A 123 -9.06 20.07 -5.72
N ARG A 124 -8.27 21.08 -5.35
CA ARG A 124 -6.84 21.07 -5.68
C ARG A 124 -6.22 19.83 -5.03
N VAL A 125 -5.68 18.94 -5.86
CA VAL A 125 -4.78 17.89 -5.38
C VAL A 125 -3.58 18.62 -4.78
N ARG A 126 -3.55 18.73 -3.45
CA ARG A 126 -2.32 19.15 -2.78
C ARG A 126 -1.33 18.03 -3.05
N PRO A 127 -0.12 18.31 -3.60
CA PRO A 127 0.97 17.36 -3.55
C PRO A 127 1.10 16.99 -2.09
N ASN A 128 0.68 15.79 -1.73
CA ASN A 128 0.69 15.38 -0.36
C ASN A 128 2.17 15.11 -0.05
N PRO A 129 2.85 15.91 0.81
CA PRO A 129 4.20 15.53 1.25
C PRO A 129 4.16 14.20 2.04
N VAL A 130 2.97 13.76 2.44
CA VAL A 130 2.68 12.45 3.05
C VAL A 130 2.18 11.44 2.00
N GLY A 131 2.68 11.54 0.77
CA GLY A 131 2.20 10.82 -0.42
C GLY A 131 3.02 9.61 -0.87
N VAL A 132 4.08 9.23 -0.13
CA VAL A 132 4.72 7.91 -0.25
C VAL A 132 4.29 7.04 0.94
N ARG A 133 2.98 6.93 1.20
CA ARG A 133 2.49 6.00 2.24
C ARG A 133 2.59 4.55 1.77
N ASN A 134 2.52 4.33 0.45
CA ASN A 134 2.78 3.03 -0.14
C ASN A 134 4.12 3.08 -0.90
N PRO A 135 5.20 2.49 -0.35
CA PRO A 135 6.51 2.46 -1.01
C PRO A 135 6.45 1.77 -2.38
N TRP A 136 5.48 0.87 -2.61
CA TRP A 136 5.31 0.20 -3.90
C TRP A 136 4.70 1.11 -4.97
N ALA A 137 3.81 2.03 -4.58
CA ALA A 137 3.26 2.99 -5.52
C ALA A 137 4.35 3.95 -6.01
N ALA A 138 5.25 4.37 -5.11
CA ALA A 138 6.40 5.20 -5.49
C ALA A 138 7.38 4.43 -6.39
N ALA A 139 7.66 3.16 -6.10
CA ALA A 139 8.51 2.33 -6.93
C ALA A 139 7.92 2.12 -8.34
N ALA A 140 6.61 1.86 -8.45
CA ALA A 140 5.95 1.71 -9.74
C ALA A 140 6.01 2.99 -10.58
N VAL A 141 5.79 4.16 -9.97
CA VAL A 141 5.92 5.45 -10.68
C VAL A 141 7.37 5.68 -11.13
N ALA A 142 8.35 5.41 -10.27
CA ALA A 142 9.76 5.57 -10.61
C ALA A 142 10.18 4.71 -11.81
N GLU A 143 9.75 3.45 -11.86
CA GLU A 143 10.06 2.55 -12.98
C GLU A 143 9.31 2.93 -14.27
N ASN A 144 8.03 3.32 -14.18
CA ASN A 144 7.24 3.68 -15.37
C ASN A 144 7.60 5.04 -15.98
N THR A 145 8.29 5.90 -15.23
CA THR A 145 8.64 7.26 -15.67
C THR A 145 10.13 7.42 -15.96
N ARG A 146 10.91 6.34 -15.88
CA ARG A 146 12.32 6.38 -16.22
C ARG A 146 12.48 6.62 -17.74
N PRO A 147 13.34 7.56 -18.16
CA PRO A 147 13.61 7.77 -19.59
C PRO A 147 14.31 6.54 -20.18
N PHE A 148 13.99 6.27 -21.45
CA PHE A 148 14.63 5.24 -22.27
C PHE A 148 16.04 5.65 -22.72
#